data_AF-A0A8C4YI29-F1
#
_entry.id   AF-A0A8C4YI29-F1
#
_cell.length_a   1.000
_cell.length_b   1.000
_cell.length_c   1.000
_cell.angle_alpha   90.00
_cell.angle_beta   90.00
_cell.angle_gamma   90.00
#
_symmetry.space_group_name_H-M   'P 1'
#
loop_
_entity.id
_entity.type
_entity.pdbx_description
1 polymer ?
#
loop_
_entity_poly.entity_id
_entity_poly.type
_entity_poly.pdbx_seq_one_letter_code
_entity_poly.pdbx_strand_id
1 'polypeptide(L)'
;MKGLLMTIAKHTIITILDTLGENDFVNIIAYNDYVHYVEPCFKGILVQADRDNREHFKQLVDELQAKGVGTVNKAVLESFKILREFREAGQGGLCNQAIMLITDGAVEDYESVFEKYNWPDRKVRVFTYLIGREVTFAQNVKWIACNNKGYYTQISTLADVQENVMEYLHVLSRPMVINHDHDIIWTEAYMDTNRIVFLGHFLTCVFSSHGILLGVVGSDVPLRELLKLAPRYKLGVHGYAFLNTNNGYILSHPDLRPLYREGKKLKPKPNYNSVDLSEVEWEDQDEIVSIRNGFFPLLCVAWGGTTRVLMVSHLSLLLVLFGTNVSGVIRWEGCGEEIKAPISTFWEISDSGPNFGAQPLYWENQVPCPRYLTLNNRGV
;
A
#
# COMPACT_ATOMS: atom_id res chain seq x y z
N MET A 1 -0.02 30.13 -15.04
CA MET A 1 1.00 29.22 -15.61
C MET A 1 0.88 29.09 -17.14
N LYS A 2 1.61 29.86 -17.97
CA LYS A 2 1.63 29.66 -19.44
C LYS A 2 3.05 29.33 -19.92
N GLY A 3 3.17 28.63 -21.06
CA GLY A 3 4.47 28.29 -21.67
C GLY A 3 5.32 27.37 -20.79
N LEU A 4 6.58 27.75 -20.56
CA LEU A 4 7.57 26.95 -19.83
C LEU A 4 7.09 26.52 -18.43
N LEU A 5 6.37 27.40 -17.71
CA LEU A 5 5.85 27.08 -16.37
C LEU A 5 4.88 25.90 -16.41
N MET A 6 4.06 25.79 -17.46
CA MET A 6 3.15 24.65 -17.63
C MET A 6 3.92 23.36 -17.91
N THR A 7 4.98 23.43 -18.72
CA THR A 7 5.85 22.25 -18.97
C THR A 7 6.52 21.76 -17.69
N ILE A 8 7.01 22.68 -16.85
CA ILE A 8 7.58 22.33 -15.54
C ILE A 8 6.51 21.72 -14.62
N ALA A 9 5.30 22.28 -14.61
CA ALA A 9 4.19 21.77 -13.81
C ALA A 9 3.80 20.34 -14.20
N LYS A 10 3.65 20.08 -15.50
CA LYS A 10 3.35 18.74 -16.02
C LYS A 10 4.43 17.74 -15.62
N HIS A 11 5.69 18.09 -15.82
CA HIS A 11 6.80 17.22 -15.40
C HIS A 11 6.80 16.99 -13.89
N THR A 12 6.49 18.00 -13.08
CA THR A 12 6.39 17.87 -11.62
C THR A 12 5.28 16.89 -11.23
N ILE A 13 4.11 16.99 -11.85
CA ILE A 13 2.99 16.05 -11.62
C ILE A 13 3.40 14.63 -12.02
N ILE A 14 4.01 14.44 -13.19
CA ILE A 14 4.47 13.13 -13.66
C ILE A 14 5.48 12.53 -12.67
N THR A 15 6.46 13.33 -12.23
CA THR A 15 7.45 12.88 -11.24
C THR A 15 6.82 12.54 -9.88
N ILE A 16 5.78 13.25 -9.45
CA ILE A 16 5.01 12.89 -8.25
C ILE A 16 4.23 11.58 -8.47
N LEU A 17 3.65 11.35 -9.64
CA LEU A 17 2.96 10.09 -9.92
C LEU A 17 3.92 8.90 -9.94
N ASP A 18 5.15 9.10 -10.42
CA ASP A 18 6.18 8.07 -10.43
C ASP A 18 6.62 7.63 -9.02
N THR A 19 6.46 8.49 -8.00
CA THR A 19 6.81 8.17 -6.61
C THR A 19 5.71 7.46 -5.82
N LEU A 20 4.49 7.39 -6.35
CA LEU A 20 3.37 6.67 -5.71
C LEU A 20 3.49 5.16 -5.92
N GLY A 21 3.19 4.38 -4.87
CA GLY A 21 3.12 2.93 -4.93
C GLY A 21 1.71 2.39 -5.15
N GLU A 22 1.56 1.08 -5.36
CA GLU A 22 0.25 0.45 -5.58
C GLU A 22 -0.70 0.53 -4.37
N ASN A 23 -0.17 0.75 -3.16
CA ASN A 23 -0.98 0.92 -1.95
C ASN A 23 -1.47 2.37 -1.73
N ASP A 24 -1.07 3.30 -2.59
CA ASP A 24 -1.43 4.71 -2.47
C ASP A 24 -2.70 5.01 -3.27
N PHE A 25 -3.46 6.02 -2.83
CA PHE A 25 -4.68 6.47 -3.50
C PHE A 25 -4.52 7.94 -3.93
N VAL A 26 -4.84 8.24 -5.18
CA VAL A 26 -4.60 9.54 -5.80
C VAL A 26 -5.80 10.00 -6.63
N ASN A 27 -5.97 11.31 -6.71
CA ASN A 27 -6.80 11.98 -7.70
C ASN A 27 -6.13 13.32 -8.06
N ILE A 28 -6.27 13.76 -9.31
CA ILE A 28 -5.65 14.98 -9.81
C ILE A 28 -6.75 15.96 -10.20
N ILE A 29 -6.65 17.17 -9.66
CA ILE A 29 -7.62 18.24 -9.84
C ILE A 29 -6.91 19.43 -10.45
N ALA A 30 -7.35 19.84 -11.63
CA ALA A 30 -6.96 21.10 -12.25
C ALA A 30 -7.90 22.20 -11.79
N TYR A 31 -7.37 23.39 -11.52
CA TYR A 31 -8.18 24.52 -11.06
C TYR A 31 -7.88 25.80 -11.82
N ASN A 32 -8.94 26.53 -12.09
CA ASN A 32 -8.93 27.89 -12.60
C ASN A 32 -9.99 28.69 -11.84
N ASP A 33 -10.93 29.33 -12.55
CA ASP A 33 -12.12 29.95 -11.97
C ASP A 33 -13.08 28.88 -11.39
N TYR A 34 -12.96 27.65 -11.89
CA TYR A 34 -13.69 26.46 -11.49
C TYR A 34 -12.73 25.29 -11.21
N VAL A 35 -13.26 24.25 -10.58
CA VAL A 35 -12.53 23.02 -10.29
C VAL A 35 -12.86 21.99 -11.37
N HIS A 36 -11.83 21.44 -12.00
CA HIS A 36 -11.92 20.45 -13.06
C HIS A 36 -11.17 19.19 -12.65
N TYR A 37 -11.85 18.05 -12.67
CA TYR A 37 -11.19 16.76 -12.52
C TYR A 37 -10.45 16.43 -13.81
N VAL A 38 -9.20 15.99 -13.69
CA VAL A 38 -8.41 15.58 -14.85
C VAL A 38 -9.05 14.38 -15.53
N GLU A 39 -9.54 13.43 -14.74
CA GLU A 39 -10.37 12.31 -15.21
C GLU A 39 -11.82 12.48 -14.71
N PRO A 40 -12.79 12.74 -15.61
CA PRO A 40 -14.19 12.90 -15.24
C PRO A 40 -14.82 11.67 -14.57
N CYS A 41 -14.35 10.46 -14.90
CA CYS A 41 -14.85 9.22 -14.28
C CYS A 41 -14.52 9.14 -12.78
N PHE A 42 -13.46 9.81 -12.35
CA PHE A 42 -12.97 9.80 -10.97
C PHE A 42 -13.43 11.03 -10.17
N LYS A 43 -14.58 11.60 -10.55
CA LYS A 43 -15.15 12.75 -9.87
C LYS A 43 -15.52 12.41 -8.42
N GLY A 44 -14.84 13.07 -7.48
CA GLY A 44 -15.14 12.96 -6.05
C GLY A 44 -14.51 11.75 -5.34
N ILE A 45 -13.82 10.87 -6.05
CA ILE A 45 -13.23 9.65 -5.49
C ILE A 45 -11.70 9.66 -5.60
N LEU A 46 -11.02 8.96 -4.69
CA LEU A 46 -9.60 8.65 -4.83
C LEU A 46 -9.46 7.25 -5.44
N VAL A 47 -8.55 7.10 -6.39
CA VAL A 47 -8.33 5.84 -7.10
C VAL A 47 -6.96 5.30 -6.72
N GLN A 48 -6.84 3.97 -6.65
CA GLN A 48 -5.58 3.31 -6.39
C GLN A 48 -4.54 3.67 -7.47
N ALA A 49 -3.31 3.97 -7.05
CA ALA A 49 -2.22 4.40 -7.91
C ALA A 49 -1.55 3.22 -8.64
N ASP A 50 -2.37 2.37 -9.25
CA ASP A 50 -1.92 1.27 -10.08
C ASP A 50 -1.14 1.79 -11.28
N ARG A 51 -0.30 0.94 -11.86
CA ARG A 51 0.49 1.30 -13.04
C ARG A 51 -0.39 1.82 -14.18
N ASP A 52 -1.49 1.15 -14.50
CA ASP A 52 -2.36 1.54 -15.61
C ASP A 52 -3.07 2.87 -15.32
N ASN A 53 -3.54 3.08 -14.08
CA ASN A 53 -4.13 4.34 -13.65
C ASN A 53 -3.11 5.49 -13.69
N ARG A 54 -1.86 5.26 -13.25
CA ARG A 54 -0.79 6.26 -13.32
C ARG A 54 -0.45 6.63 -14.75
N GLU A 55 -0.27 5.66 -15.65
CA GLU A 55 -0.01 5.92 -17.06
C GLU A 55 -1.18 6.65 -17.74
N HIS A 56 -2.42 6.32 -17.38
CA HIS A 56 -3.61 7.04 -17.83
C HIS A 56 -3.58 8.51 -17.38
N PHE A 57 -3.29 8.76 -16.09
CA PHE A 57 -3.15 10.13 -15.58
C PHE A 57 -2.03 10.91 -16.27
N LYS A 58 -0.88 10.27 -16.58
CA LYS A 58 0.22 10.93 -17.30
C LYS A 58 -0.23 11.45 -18.67
N GLN A 59 -0.98 10.64 -19.42
CA GLN A 59 -1.53 11.03 -20.72
C GLN A 59 -2.46 12.24 -20.59
N LEU A 60 -3.37 12.23 -19.61
CA LEU A 60 -4.29 13.34 -19.37
C LEU A 60 -3.57 14.62 -18.90
N VAL A 61 -2.50 14.47 -18.10
CA VAL A 61 -1.68 15.60 -17.64
C VAL A 61 -0.97 16.27 -18.82
N ASP A 62 -0.52 15.49 -19.81
CA ASP A 62 0.09 16.03 -21.03
C ASP A 62 -0.89 16.86 -21.87
N GLU A 63 -2.19 16.60 -21.78
CA GLU A 63 -3.24 17.37 -22.47
C GLU A 63 -3.63 18.66 -21.75
N LEU A 64 -3.21 18.86 -20.49
CA LEU A 64 -3.62 20.01 -19.69
C LEU A 64 -3.18 21.35 -20.31
N GLN A 65 -4.08 22.33 -20.26
CA GLN A 65 -3.83 23.69 -20.76
C GLN A 65 -4.28 24.72 -19.73
N ALA A 66 -3.49 25.79 -19.57
CA ALA A 66 -3.84 26.88 -18.68
C ALA A 66 -4.87 27.81 -19.30
N LYS A 67 -5.99 27.99 -18.60
CA LYS A 67 -7.09 28.90 -18.95
C LYS A 67 -7.63 29.54 -17.68
N GLY A 68 -8.03 30.82 -17.75
CA GLY A 68 -8.65 31.55 -16.62
C GLY A 68 -7.67 31.99 -15.54
N VAL A 69 -8.20 32.37 -14.38
CA VAL A 69 -7.46 32.78 -13.17
C VAL A 69 -7.50 31.65 -12.15
N GLY A 70 -6.39 31.33 -11.50
CA GLY A 70 -6.32 30.24 -10.51
C GLY A 70 -6.90 30.65 -9.16
N THR A 71 -8.07 30.12 -8.78
CA THR A 71 -8.65 30.32 -7.43
C THR A 71 -8.32 29.14 -6.51
N VAL A 72 -7.31 29.32 -5.63
CA VAL A 72 -6.82 28.26 -4.72
C VAL A 72 -7.92 27.80 -3.75
N ASN A 73 -8.76 28.71 -3.27
CA ASN A 73 -9.77 28.42 -2.23
C ASN A 73 -10.75 27.34 -2.64
N LYS A 74 -11.24 27.40 -3.90
CA LYS A 74 -12.21 26.43 -4.43
C LYS A 74 -11.56 25.05 -4.58
N ALA A 75 -10.33 25.03 -5.07
CA ALA A 75 -9.57 23.78 -5.25
C ALA A 75 -9.32 23.08 -3.91
N VAL A 76 -8.82 23.82 -2.91
CA VAL A 76 -8.55 23.29 -1.57
C VAL A 76 -9.83 22.80 -0.89
N LEU A 77 -10.94 23.52 -1.05
CA LEU A 77 -12.24 23.11 -0.50
C LEU A 77 -12.70 21.77 -1.08
N GLU A 78 -12.58 21.59 -2.40
CA GLU A 78 -12.95 20.31 -3.04
C GLU A 78 -12.00 19.17 -2.62
N SER A 79 -10.70 19.45 -2.49
CA SER A 79 -9.73 18.47 -1.99
C SER A 79 -10.07 17.98 -0.57
N PHE A 80 -10.43 18.89 0.35
CA PHE A 80 -10.84 18.51 1.69
C PHE A 80 -12.13 17.67 1.71
N LYS A 81 -13.06 17.97 0.80
CA LYS A 81 -14.30 17.21 0.66
C LYS A 81 -14.01 15.76 0.25
N ILE A 82 -13.17 15.55 -0.77
CA ILE A 82 -12.76 14.22 -1.25
C ILE A 82 -12.07 13.43 -0.13
N LEU A 83 -11.10 14.06 0.57
CA LEU A 83 -10.38 13.40 1.65
C LEU A 83 -11.28 13.03 2.84
N ARG A 84 -12.34 13.79 3.08
CA ARG A 84 -13.34 13.48 4.11
C ARG A 84 -14.23 12.32 3.68
N GLU A 85 -14.76 12.35 2.45
CA GLU A 85 -15.61 11.28 1.90
C GLU A 85 -14.87 9.95 1.87
N PHE A 86 -13.60 9.95 1.46
CA PHE A 86 -12.75 8.75 1.47
C PHE A 86 -12.55 8.18 2.89
N ARG A 87 -12.32 9.06 3.88
CA ARG A 87 -12.16 8.66 5.28
C ARG A 87 -13.46 8.09 5.87
N GLU A 88 -14.61 8.67 5.51
CA GLU A 88 -15.92 8.21 5.97
C GLU A 88 -16.34 6.88 5.32
N ALA A 89 -15.97 6.66 4.05
CA ALA A 89 -16.20 5.41 3.35
C ALA A 89 -15.42 4.23 3.94
N GLY A 90 -14.36 4.49 4.72
CA GLY A 90 -13.46 3.45 5.25
C GLY A 90 -12.77 2.63 4.16
N GLN A 91 -12.82 3.10 2.91
CA GLN A 91 -12.10 2.53 1.78
C GLN A 91 -10.68 3.07 1.82
N GLY A 92 -9.68 2.19 1.79
CA GLY A 92 -8.26 2.53 1.80
C GLY A 92 -7.59 2.46 3.17
N GLY A 93 -6.27 2.68 3.18
CA GLY A 93 -5.51 2.80 4.42
C GLY A 93 -5.92 4.07 5.16
N LEU A 94 -6.14 3.99 6.48
CA LEU A 94 -6.26 5.14 7.41
C LEU A 94 -4.93 5.93 7.55
N CYS A 95 -4.21 6.05 6.43
CA CYS A 95 -2.85 6.51 6.26
C CYS A 95 -2.73 8.03 6.31
N ASN A 96 -1.50 8.50 6.05
CA ASN A 96 -1.19 9.92 5.90
C ASN A 96 -2.07 10.57 4.82
N GLN A 97 -2.84 11.59 5.20
CA GLN A 97 -3.59 12.41 4.24
C GLN A 97 -2.73 13.59 3.80
N ALA A 98 -2.57 13.79 2.50
CA ALA A 98 -1.77 14.87 1.95
C ALA A 98 -2.47 15.56 0.76
N ILE A 99 -2.27 16.87 0.64
CA ILE A 99 -2.63 17.68 -0.52
C ILE A 99 -1.33 18.26 -1.07
N MET A 100 -1.05 18.03 -2.36
CA MET A 100 0.08 18.62 -3.06
C MET A 100 -0.43 19.74 -3.98
N LEU A 101 -0.13 20.99 -3.63
CA LEU A 101 -0.53 22.17 -4.37
C LEU A 101 0.61 22.62 -5.28
N ILE A 102 0.37 22.62 -6.59
CA ILE A 102 1.32 23.06 -7.62
C ILE A 102 0.81 24.36 -8.21
N THR A 103 1.56 25.45 -8.06
CA THR A 103 1.09 26.79 -8.45
C THR A 103 2.23 27.74 -8.79
N ASP A 104 1.99 28.72 -9.66
CA ASP A 104 2.89 29.86 -9.88
C ASP A 104 2.61 31.03 -8.92
N GLY A 105 1.55 30.95 -8.12
CA GLY A 105 1.25 31.93 -7.09
C GLY A 105 -0.13 31.74 -6.46
N ALA A 106 -0.26 32.13 -5.20
CA ALA A 106 -1.52 32.16 -4.47
C ALA A 106 -1.92 33.61 -4.17
N VAL A 107 -3.04 34.03 -4.76
CA VAL A 107 -3.74 35.27 -4.40
C VAL A 107 -4.63 34.96 -3.18
N GLU A 108 -4.88 35.98 -2.35
CA GLU A 108 -5.43 35.94 -0.98
C GLU A 108 -6.75 35.12 -0.79
N ASP A 109 -7.24 35.05 0.46
CA ASP A 109 -8.47 34.36 0.91
C ASP A 109 -8.40 32.84 1.21
N TYR A 110 -7.22 32.22 1.12
CA TYR A 110 -7.07 30.77 1.42
C TYR A 110 -7.04 30.42 2.92
N GLU A 111 -6.72 31.38 3.78
CA GLU A 111 -6.54 31.16 5.22
C GLU A 111 -7.82 30.63 5.88
N SER A 112 -8.96 31.26 5.56
CA SER A 112 -10.28 30.89 6.08
C SER A 112 -10.68 29.43 5.81
N VAL A 113 -10.23 28.87 4.69
CA VAL A 113 -10.52 27.49 4.31
C VAL A 113 -9.72 26.53 5.18
N PHE A 114 -8.43 26.80 5.40
CA PHE A 114 -7.57 25.95 6.23
C PHE A 114 -7.99 25.99 7.70
N GLU A 115 -8.35 27.16 8.23
CA GLU A 115 -8.87 27.30 9.59
C GLU A 115 -10.16 26.50 9.80
N LYS A 116 -11.06 26.49 8.81
CA LYS A 116 -12.33 25.77 8.92
C LYS A 116 -12.19 24.25 8.81
N TYR A 117 -11.34 23.75 7.91
CA TYR A 117 -11.32 22.33 7.55
C TYR A 117 -10.18 21.52 8.19
N ASN A 118 -9.04 22.15 8.51
CA ASN A 118 -7.86 21.42 9.00
C ASN A 118 -7.50 21.74 10.46
N TRP A 119 -7.89 22.90 10.99
CA TRP A 119 -7.54 23.31 12.35
C TRP A 119 -8.57 22.81 13.37
N PRO A 120 -8.15 22.48 14.62
CA PRO A 120 -6.80 22.59 15.20
C PRO A 120 -5.89 21.37 15.00
N ASP A 121 -6.45 20.20 14.67
CA ASP A 121 -5.75 18.91 14.67
C ASP A 121 -4.63 18.84 13.60
N ARG A 122 -4.81 19.54 12.47
CA ARG A 122 -3.92 19.52 11.31
C ARG A 122 -3.61 18.09 10.87
N LYS A 123 -4.68 17.36 10.52
CA LYS A 123 -4.64 15.95 10.10
C LYS A 123 -4.12 15.81 8.67
N VAL A 124 -4.50 16.73 7.79
CA VAL A 124 -4.06 16.75 6.40
C VAL A 124 -2.80 17.59 6.27
N ARG A 125 -1.78 17.02 5.63
CA ARG A 125 -0.53 17.74 5.32
C ARG A 125 -0.63 18.44 3.98
N VAL A 126 -0.11 19.66 3.88
CA VAL A 126 -0.17 20.42 2.62
C VAL A 126 1.24 20.70 2.14
N PHE A 127 1.60 20.08 1.03
CA PHE A 127 2.85 20.33 0.32
C PHE A 127 2.62 21.35 -0.77
N THR A 128 3.52 22.31 -0.91
CA THR A 128 3.34 23.38 -1.90
C THR A 128 4.58 23.50 -2.77
N TYR A 129 4.36 23.44 -4.08
CA TYR A 129 5.37 23.58 -5.12
C TYR A 129 5.13 24.90 -5.86
N LEU A 130 5.99 25.89 -5.60
CA LEU A 130 5.98 27.14 -6.33
C LEU A 130 6.77 26.98 -7.63
N ILE A 131 6.09 27.15 -8.77
CA ILE A 131 6.70 27.02 -10.10
C ILE A 131 7.08 28.39 -10.63
N GLY A 132 8.36 28.53 -10.95
CA GLY A 132 8.90 29.71 -11.60
C GLY A 132 10.06 30.34 -10.85
N ARG A 133 10.73 31.27 -11.53
CA ARG A 133 11.85 32.03 -10.98
C ARG A 133 11.39 33.20 -10.10
N GLU A 134 10.14 33.62 -10.28
CA GLU A 134 9.54 34.72 -9.53
C GLU A 134 9.14 34.26 -8.13
N VAL A 135 9.52 35.04 -7.11
CA VAL A 135 9.29 34.73 -5.68
C VAL A 135 8.26 35.65 -5.04
N THR A 136 7.53 36.43 -5.83
CA THR A 136 6.55 37.42 -5.36
C THR A 136 5.48 36.78 -4.47
N PHE A 137 5.04 35.57 -4.81
CA PHE A 137 4.02 34.82 -4.08
C PHE A 137 4.60 33.77 -3.11
N ALA A 138 5.93 33.72 -2.95
CA ALA A 138 6.59 32.70 -2.13
C ALA A 138 6.15 32.75 -0.66
N GLN A 139 5.93 33.94 -0.11
CA GLN A 139 5.51 34.09 1.28
C GLN A 139 4.14 33.44 1.55
N ASN A 140 3.18 33.67 0.65
CA ASN A 140 1.82 33.13 0.75
C ASN A 140 1.82 31.61 0.66
N VAL A 141 2.51 31.08 -0.35
CA VAL A 141 2.60 29.64 -0.59
C VAL A 141 3.37 28.93 0.54
N LYS A 142 4.43 29.55 1.05
CA LYS A 142 5.19 29.05 2.20
C LYS A 142 4.35 29.01 3.48
N TRP A 143 3.51 30.02 3.72
CA TRP A 143 2.59 30.05 4.85
C TRP A 143 1.64 28.84 4.83
N ILE A 144 1.09 28.50 3.65
CA ILE A 144 0.19 27.35 3.47
C ILE A 144 0.88 26.04 3.91
N ALA A 145 2.11 25.80 3.45
CA ALA A 145 2.84 24.58 3.83
C ALA A 145 3.22 24.55 5.32
N CYS A 146 3.78 25.64 5.85
CA CYS A 146 4.26 25.70 7.24
C CYS A 146 3.13 25.48 8.25
N ASN A 147 1.96 26.07 8.03
CA ASN A 147 0.84 25.97 8.96
C ASN A 147 0.14 24.61 8.95
N ASN A 148 0.28 23.85 7.87
CA ASN A 148 -0.36 22.55 7.70
C ASN A 148 0.65 21.38 7.80
N LYS A 149 1.74 21.53 8.57
CA LYS A 149 2.75 20.47 8.79
C LYS A 149 3.32 19.86 7.50
N GLY A 150 3.41 20.65 6.43
CA GLY A 150 3.94 20.21 5.14
C GLY A 150 5.31 20.80 4.83
N TYR A 151 5.62 20.89 3.55
CA TYR A 151 6.90 21.41 3.05
C TYR A 151 6.69 22.33 1.84
N TYR A 152 7.50 23.39 1.78
CA TYR A 152 7.51 24.36 0.69
C TYR A 152 8.76 24.13 -0.15
N THR A 153 8.58 23.99 -1.47
CA THR A 153 9.67 23.92 -2.43
C THR A 153 9.42 24.88 -3.58
N GLN A 154 10.50 25.39 -4.15
CA GLN A 154 10.46 26.23 -5.33
C GLN A 154 11.16 25.51 -6.47
N ILE A 155 10.45 25.34 -7.58
CA ILE A 155 10.96 24.69 -8.79
C ILE A 155 11.13 25.75 -9.86
N SER A 156 12.38 26.08 -10.16
CA SER A 156 12.72 27.10 -11.16
C SER A 156 13.00 26.51 -12.55
N THR A 157 13.53 25.29 -12.61
CA THR A 157 13.90 24.61 -13.86
C THR A 157 13.40 23.17 -13.89
N LEU A 158 13.43 22.55 -15.08
CA LEU A 158 13.05 21.16 -15.28
C LEU A 158 14.00 20.18 -14.57
N ALA A 159 15.28 20.54 -14.47
CA ALA A 159 16.29 19.70 -13.82
C ALA A 159 16.08 19.62 -12.30
N ASP A 160 15.57 20.69 -11.69
CA ASP A 160 15.36 20.76 -10.24
C ASP A 160 14.13 19.95 -9.78
N VAL A 161 13.28 19.51 -10.71
CA VAL A 161 12.01 18.82 -10.38
C VAL A 161 12.26 17.56 -9.57
N GLN A 162 13.21 16.73 -10.00
CA GLN A 162 13.43 15.40 -9.40
C GLN A 162 13.87 15.50 -7.94
N GLU A 163 14.81 16.39 -7.61
CA GLU A 163 15.29 16.56 -6.24
C GLU A 163 14.21 17.16 -5.34
N ASN A 164 13.54 18.22 -5.80
CA ASN A 164 12.55 18.94 -5.00
C ASN A 164 11.26 18.14 -4.74
N VAL A 165 10.87 17.25 -5.66
CA VAL A 165 9.71 16.38 -5.43
C VAL A 165 10.04 15.38 -4.33
N MET A 166 11.22 14.75 -4.32
CA MET A 166 11.53 13.68 -3.37
C MET A 166 11.57 14.12 -1.90
N GLU A 167 11.75 15.42 -1.62
CA GLU A 167 11.76 15.99 -0.27
C GLU A 167 10.48 15.74 0.54
N TYR A 168 9.31 15.57 -0.10
CA TYR A 168 8.07 15.32 0.65
C TYR A 168 8.14 13.98 1.42
N LEU A 169 8.89 12.99 0.93
CA LEU A 169 9.08 11.69 1.59
C LEU A 169 9.84 11.84 2.92
N HIS A 170 10.80 12.76 3.00
CA HIS A 170 11.49 13.07 4.25
C HIS A 170 10.55 13.66 5.31
N VAL A 171 9.51 14.40 4.90
CA VAL A 171 8.52 14.92 5.85
C VAL A 171 7.51 13.84 6.25
N LEU A 172 7.08 13.00 5.31
CA LEU A 172 6.18 11.88 5.59
C LEU A 172 6.80 10.83 6.51
N SER A 173 8.12 10.62 6.44
CA SER A 173 8.83 9.64 7.30
C SER A 173 9.02 10.09 8.75
N ARG A 174 8.94 11.39 9.08
CA ARG A 174 9.21 11.90 10.45
C ARG A 174 8.44 11.18 11.59
N PRO A 175 7.12 10.90 11.48
CA PRO A 175 6.39 10.19 12.53
C PRO A 175 6.84 8.74 12.71
N MET A 176 7.28 8.09 11.62
CA MET A 176 7.77 6.71 11.70
C MET A 176 9.02 6.63 12.59
N VAL A 177 9.84 7.69 12.58
CA VAL A 177 11.06 7.75 13.41
C VAL A 177 10.74 7.88 14.90
N ILE A 178 9.69 8.63 15.23
CA ILE A 178 9.27 8.90 16.61
C ILE A 178 8.66 7.65 17.25
N ASN A 179 7.94 6.85 16.47
CA ASN A 179 7.31 5.64 16.97
C ASN A 179 8.31 4.50 17.23
N HIS A 180 9.58 4.62 16.80
CA HIS A 180 10.63 3.60 16.92
C HIS A 180 10.27 2.18 16.42
N ASP A 181 9.12 2.01 15.78
CA ASP A 181 8.67 0.76 15.19
C ASP A 181 9.28 0.61 13.80
N HIS A 182 10.15 -0.39 13.67
CA HIS A 182 10.77 -0.76 12.42
C HIS A 182 9.98 -1.95 11.85
N ASP A 183 8.84 -1.65 11.25
CA ASP A 183 8.08 -2.66 10.53
C ASP A 183 8.85 -3.10 9.28
N ILE A 184 8.96 -4.41 9.10
CA ILE A 184 9.54 -5.01 7.90
C ILE A 184 8.47 -4.99 6.82
N ILE A 185 8.75 -4.31 5.71
CA ILE A 185 7.84 -4.20 4.56
C ILE A 185 8.41 -5.01 3.39
N TRP A 186 7.54 -5.79 2.74
CA TRP A 186 7.84 -6.48 1.49
C TRP A 186 7.45 -5.62 0.30
N THR A 187 8.36 -5.46 -0.65
CA THR A 187 8.04 -4.84 -1.93
C THR A 187 7.42 -5.84 -2.90
N GLU A 188 6.78 -5.32 -3.94
CA GLU A 188 6.35 -6.10 -5.10
C GLU A 188 7.52 -6.85 -5.74
N ALA A 189 7.19 -7.91 -6.49
CA ALA A 189 8.18 -8.66 -7.24
C ALA A 189 8.75 -7.79 -8.38
N TYR A 190 10.07 -7.72 -8.46
CA TYR A 190 10.76 -7.02 -9.54
C TYR A 190 11.81 -7.91 -10.20
N MET A 191 12.20 -7.51 -11.40
CA MET A 191 13.21 -8.21 -12.18
C MET A 191 14.54 -7.45 -12.15
N ASP A 192 15.57 -8.08 -11.60
CA ASP A 192 16.93 -7.54 -11.62
C ASP A 192 17.60 -7.78 -13.00
N THR A 193 18.66 -7.02 -13.26
CA THR A 193 19.57 -7.11 -14.42
C THR A 193 20.00 -8.55 -14.75
N ASN A 194 20.12 -9.42 -13.74
CA ASN A 194 20.44 -10.84 -13.90
C ASN A 194 19.26 -11.73 -14.34
N ARG A 195 18.10 -11.14 -14.70
CA ARG A 195 16.87 -11.84 -15.12
C ARG A 195 16.31 -12.82 -14.08
N ILE A 196 16.73 -12.69 -12.83
CA ILE A 196 16.15 -13.43 -11.72
C ILE A 196 14.98 -12.60 -11.20
N VAL A 197 13.83 -13.23 -11.04
CA VAL A 197 12.65 -12.61 -10.42
C VAL A 197 12.83 -12.73 -8.91
N PHE A 198 12.92 -11.59 -8.24
CA PHE A 198 13.03 -11.49 -6.79
C PHE A 198 11.65 -11.13 -6.22
N LEU A 199 11.31 -11.76 -5.09
CA LEU A 199 10.26 -11.27 -4.21
C LEU A 199 10.95 -10.28 -3.26
N GLY A 200 10.26 -9.19 -2.95
CA GLY A 200 10.82 -7.93 -2.50
C GLY A 200 11.95 -7.94 -1.47
N HIS A 201 12.71 -6.85 -1.50
CA HIS A 201 13.67 -6.51 -0.48
C HIS A 201 12.99 -6.53 0.91
N PHE A 202 13.66 -7.07 1.93
CA PHE A 202 13.37 -6.69 3.32
C PHE A 202 13.77 -5.23 3.50
N LEU A 203 12.83 -4.29 3.36
CA LEU A 203 13.12 -2.87 3.57
C LEU A 203 12.98 -2.54 5.05
N THR A 204 14.09 -2.14 5.67
CA THR A 204 14.12 -1.51 6.98
C THR A 204 14.70 -0.11 6.87
N CYS A 205 14.04 0.86 7.49
CA CYS A 205 14.49 2.24 7.50
C CYS A 205 15.59 2.42 8.54
N VAL A 206 16.70 3.02 8.16
CA VAL A 206 17.79 3.37 9.08
C VAL A 206 17.67 4.85 9.42
N PHE A 207 17.58 5.15 10.71
CA PHE A 207 17.42 6.51 11.22
C PHE A 207 18.66 6.96 11.99
N SER A 208 18.98 8.25 11.86
CA SER A 208 19.95 8.93 12.72
C SER A 208 19.37 9.14 14.11
N SER A 209 20.24 9.24 15.11
CA SER A 209 19.89 9.61 16.50
C SER A 209 19.09 10.92 16.60
N HIS A 210 19.19 11.80 15.59
CA HIS A 210 18.44 13.05 15.48
C HIS A 210 17.06 12.93 14.84
N GLY A 211 16.57 11.72 14.55
CA GLY A 211 15.23 11.52 13.99
C GLY A 211 15.14 11.72 12.46
N ILE A 212 16.27 11.71 11.76
CA ILE A 212 16.36 11.89 10.31
C ILE A 212 16.52 10.53 9.63
N LEU A 213 15.75 10.27 8.56
CA LEU A 213 15.93 9.08 7.71
C LEU A 213 17.29 9.18 7.00
N LEU A 214 18.21 8.27 7.31
CA LEU A 214 19.52 8.18 6.65
C LEU A 214 19.42 7.42 5.33
N GLY A 215 18.54 6.42 5.28
CA GLY A 215 18.32 5.60 4.10
C GLY A 215 17.48 4.38 4.42
N VAL A 216 17.33 3.51 3.42
CA VAL A 216 16.62 2.25 3.52
C VAL A 216 17.59 1.12 3.22
N VAL A 217 17.63 0.11 4.08
CA VAL A 217 18.40 -1.11 3.85
C VAL A 217 17.45 -2.15 3.28
N GLY A 218 17.83 -2.74 2.14
CA GLY A 218 17.10 -3.80 1.46
C GLY A 218 17.92 -5.08 1.37
N SER A 219 17.28 -6.24 1.46
CA SER A 219 17.89 -7.54 1.17
C SER A 219 16.98 -8.40 0.31
N ASP A 220 17.51 -8.88 -0.82
CA ASP A 220 16.74 -9.58 -1.84
C ASP A 220 16.46 -11.04 -1.53
N VAL A 221 15.20 -11.44 -1.70
CA VAL A 221 14.78 -12.84 -1.58
C VAL A 221 14.39 -13.39 -2.94
N PRO A 222 15.20 -14.27 -3.55
CA PRO A 222 14.82 -14.88 -4.83
C PRO A 222 13.55 -15.71 -4.68
N LEU A 223 12.58 -15.48 -5.57
CA LEU A 223 11.28 -16.17 -5.53
C LEU A 223 11.41 -17.70 -5.58
N ARG A 224 12.47 -18.19 -6.22
CA ARG A 224 12.80 -19.61 -6.30
C ARG A 224 13.02 -20.24 -4.92
N GLU A 225 13.58 -19.52 -3.95
CA GLU A 225 13.80 -20.06 -2.60
C GLU A 225 12.49 -20.20 -1.85
N LEU A 226 11.56 -19.25 -2.01
CA LEU A 226 10.22 -19.36 -1.44
C LEU A 226 9.44 -20.53 -2.04
N LEU A 227 9.52 -20.74 -3.34
CA LEU A 227 8.89 -21.88 -4.01
C LEU A 227 9.46 -23.24 -3.58
N LYS A 228 10.69 -23.32 -3.06
CA LYS A 228 11.22 -24.57 -2.49
C LYS A 228 10.49 -25.01 -1.23
N LEU A 229 9.83 -24.09 -0.52
CA LEU A 229 9.02 -24.42 0.66
C LEU A 229 7.77 -25.21 0.30
N ALA A 230 7.24 -25.03 -0.93
CA ALA A 230 6.10 -25.77 -1.47
C ALA A 230 6.51 -26.65 -2.67
N PRO A 231 7.19 -27.78 -2.42
CA PRO A 231 7.61 -28.66 -3.50
C PRO A 231 6.41 -29.35 -4.18
N ARG A 232 6.33 -29.25 -5.51
CA ARG A 232 5.27 -29.87 -6.33
C ARG A 232 5.11 -31.37 -6.10
N TYR A 233 6.20 -32.10 -5.84
CA TYR A 233 6.14 -33.54 -5.61
C TYR A 233 5.34 -33.93 -4.35
N LYS A 234 5.16 -33.03 -3.38
CA LYS A 234 4.31 -33.26 -2.20
C LYS A 234 2.84 -32.91 -2.43
N LEU A 235 2.55 -32.09 -3.44
CA LEU A 235 1.21 -31.57 -3.74
C LEU A 235 0.43 -32.46 -4.73
N GLY A 236 1.06 -33.47 -5.33
CA GLY A 236 0.44 -34.31 -6.34
C GLY A 236 0.50 -33.72 -7.76
N VAL A 237 -0.04 -34.44 -8.74
CA VAL A 237 0.14 -34.14 -10.18
C VAL A 237 -0.60 -32.87 -10.61
N HIS A 238 -1.75 -32.59 -10.00
CA HIS A 238 -2.59 -31.42 -10.28
C HIS A 238 -2.46 -30.30 -9.25
N GLY A 239 -1.61 -30.49 -8.22
CA GLY A 239 -1.40 -29.51 -7.16
C GLY A 239 -0.30 -28.52 -7.50
N TYR A 240 -0.57 -27.23 -7.34
CA TYR A 240 0.45 -26.19 -7.41
C TYR A 240 0.28 -25.18 -6.30
N ALA A 241 1.38 -24.54 -5.96
CA ALA A 241 1.39 -23.40 -5.05
C ALA A 241 1.52 -22.12 -5.87
N PHE A 242 0.80 -21.09 -5.46
CA PHE A 242 0.90 -19.74 -5.98
C PHE A 242 1.05 -18.75 -4.82
N LEU A 243 1.57 -17.57 -5.15
CA LEU A 243 1.81 -16.49 -4.20
C LEU A 243 1.07 -15.25 -4.67
N ASN A 244 0.38 -14.59 -3.73
CA ASN A 244 -0.44 -13.41 -3.99
C ASN A 244 -0.10 -12.30 -2.99
N THR A 245 -0.24 -11.04 -3.40
CA THR A 245 -0.18 -9.86 -2.52
C THR A 245 -1.52 -9.63 -1.81
N ASN A 246 -1.52 -8.68 -0.86
CA ASN A 246 -2.73 -8.16 -0.22
C ASN A 246 -3.68 -7.44 -1.21
N ASN A 247 -3.16 -7.02 -2.37
CA ASN A 247 -3.93 -6.33 -3.41
C ASN A 247 -4.50 -7.29 -4.46
N GLY A 248 -4.17 -8.59 -4.38
CA GLY A 248 -4.63 -9.59 -5.34
C GLY A 248 -3.69 -9.83 -6.53
N TYR A 249 -2.51 -9.21 -6.56
CA TYR A 249 -1.51 -9.45 -7.59
C TYR A 249 -0.68 -10.72 -7.37
N ILE A 250 -0.55 -11.51 -8.41
CA ILE A 250 0.24 -12.74 -8.39
C ILE A 250 1.74 -12.40 -8.37
N LEU A 251 2.43 -12.90 -7.35
CA LEU A 251 3.89 -12.91 -7.29
C LEU A 251 4.49 -14.16 -7.95
N SER A 252 3.80 -15.31 -7.85
CA SER A 252 4.23 -16.55 -8.50
C SER A 252 3.05 -17.42 -8.88
N HIS A 253 3.01 -17.86 -10.13
CA HIS A 253 2.04 -18.85 -10.62
C HIS A 253 2.67 -19.67 -11.77
N PRO A 254 2.34 -20.97 -11.93
CA PRO A 254 2.87 -21.81 -13.02
C PRO A 254 2.70 -21.20 -14.43
N ASP A 255 1.56 -20.54 -14.67
CA ASP A 255 1.25 -19.89 -15.93
C ASP A 255 1.64 -18.40 -16.01
N LEU A 256 2.17 -17.83 -14.93
CA LEU A 256 2.71 -16.47 -14.97
C LEU A 256 3.98 -16.45 -15.82
N ARG A 257 3.91 -15.76 -16.97
CA ARG A 257 5.03 -15.57 -17.89
C ARG A 257 5.42 -14.08 -17.90
N PRO A 258 6.41 -13.68 -17.08
CA PRO A 258 6.82 -12.27 -16.97
C PRO A 258 7.63 -11.79 -18.17
N LEU A 259 8.20 -12.72 -18.96
CA LEU A 259 9.04 -12.41 -20.12
C LEU A 259 8.28 -12.64 -21.44
N TYR A 260 8.48 -11.73 -22.38
CA TYR A 260 8.10 -11.89 -23.78
C TYR A 260 9.35 -11.96 -24.67
N ARG A 261 9.27 -12.72 -25.77
CA ARG A 261 10.35 -12.87 -26.73
C ARG A 261 10.16 -11.88 -27.88
N GLU A 262 10.95 -10.81 -27.89
CA GLU A 262 11.02 -9.86 -29.00
C GLU A 262 12.27 -10.17 -29.83
N GLY A 263 12.09 -10.93 -30.92
CA GLY A 263 13.20 -11.44 -31.73
C GLY A 263 14.11 -12.39 -30.92
N LYS A 264 15.41 -12.06 -30.81
CA LYS A 264 16.41 -12.85 -30.06
C LYS A 264 16.55 -12.42 -28.59
N LYS A 265 15.87 -11.35 -28.15
CA LYS A 265 15.99 -10.83 -26.78
C LYS A 265 14.72 -11.13 -25.98
N LEU A 266 14.89 -11.63 -24.76
CA LEU A 266 13.82 -11.72 -23.77
C LEU A 266 13.71 -10.37 -23.08
N LYS A 267 12.53 -9.75 -23.14
CA LYS A 267 12.22 -8.51 -22.43
C LYS A 267 11.12 -8.77 -21.40
N PRO A 268 11.12 -8.08 -20.25
CA PRO A 268 9.99 -8.09 -19.35
C PRO A 268 8.75 -7.55 -20.07
N LYS A 269 7.61 -8.17 -19.85
CA LYS A 269 6.33 -7.61 -20.24
C LYS A 269 6.11 -6.30 -19.47
N PRO A 270 5.43 -5.30 -20.04
CA PRO A 270 5.12 -4.07 -19.32
C PRO A 270 4.43 -4.39 -17.97
N ASN A 271 3.28 -5.05 -17.93
CA ASN A 271 2.51 -5.24 -16.69
C ASN A 271 2.83 -6.58 -15.98
N TYR A 272 4.11 -6.95 -15.85
CA TYR A 272 4.47 -8.25 -15.27
C TYR A 272 4.31 -8.34 -13.73
N ASN A 273 4.30 -7.21 -13.04
CA ASN A 273 4.20 -7.11 -11.57
C ASN A 273 2.76 -6.93 -11.07
N SER A 274 1.84 -6.50 -11.94
CA SER A 274 0.45 -6.16 -11.62
C SER A 274 -0.55 -7.12 -12.27
N VAL A 275 -0.21 -8.43 -12.33
CA VAL A 275 -1.06 -9.45 -12.95
C VAL A 275 -2.02 -10.01 -11.89
N ASP A 276 -3.32 -9.90 -12.13
CA ASP A 276 -4.36 -10.45 -11.27
C ASP A 276 -4.58 -11.96 -11.53
N LEU A 277 -5.15 -12.66 -10.55
CA LEU A 277 -5.47 -14.09 -10.66
C LEU A 277 -6.45 -14.38 -11.79
N SER A 278 -7.40 -13.48 -12.01
CA SER A 278 -8.41 -13.55 -13.08
C SER A 278 -7.81 -13.53 -14.49
N GLU A 279 -6.60 -12.99 -14.67
CA GLU A 279 -5.92 -12.95 -15.97
C GLU A 279 -5.20 -14.25 -16.30
N VAL A 280 -4.96 -15.09 -15.29
CA VAL A 280 -4.12 -16.28 -15.38
C VAL A 280 -4.94 -17.56 -15.24
N GLU A 281 -5.95 -17.53 -14.37
CA GLU A 281 -6.88 -18.62 -14.12
C GLU A 281 -8.28 -18.27 -14.62
N TRP A 282 -9.08 -19.29 -14.92
CA TRP A 282 -10.45 -19.09 -15.38
C TRP A 282 -11.35 -18.77 -14.19
N GLU A 283 -12.24 -17.80 -14.36
CA GLU A 283 -13.18 -17.41 -13.30
C GLU A 283 -14.33 -18.40 -13.17
N ASP A 284 -14.34 -19.19 -12.10
CA ASP A 284 -15.56 -19.82 -11.59
C ASP A 284 -16.27 -18.84 -10.65
N GLN A 285 -17.52 -18.49 -10.99
CA GLN A 285 -18.26 -17.34 -10.43
C GLN A 285 -18.43 -17.34 -8.89
N ASP A 286 -18.29 -18.49 -8.22
CA ASP A 286 -18.62 -18.64 -6.80
C ASP A 286 -17.38 -18.72 -5.86
N GLU A 287 -16.20 -19.10 -6.35
CA GLU A 287 -15.05 -19.40 -5.47
C GLU A 287 -14.03 -18.25 -5.37
N ILE A 288 -13.85 -17.45 -6.42
CA ILE A 288 -12.84 -16.38 -6.43
C ILE A 288 -13.23 -15.20 -5.54
N VAL A 289 -14.52 -14.88 -5.39
CA VAL A 289 -14.97 -13.76 -4.53
C VAL A 289 -14.72 -14.06 -3.04
N SER A 290 -14.88 -15.32 -2.62
CA SER A 290 -14.54 -15.75 -1.26
C SER A 290 -13.03 -15.78 -1.03
N ILE A 291 -12.25 -16.10 -2.06
CA ILE A 291 -10.78 -16.09 -2.06
C ILE A 291 -10.29 -14.63 -1.97
N ARG A 292 -10.71 -13.72 -2.86
CA ARG A 292 -10.29 -12.30 -2.83
C ARG A 292 -10.54 -11.60 -1.50
N ASN A 293 -11.70 -11.83 -0.88
CA ASN A 293 -12.08 -11.14 0.36
C ASN A 293 -11.45 -11.76 1.64
N GLY A 294 -10.78 -12.91 1.53
CA GLY A 294 -10.20 -13.63 2.68
C GLY A 294 -8.66 -13.68 2.74
N PHE A 295 -7.96 -13.15 1.74
CA PHE A 295 -6.51 -13.34 1.62
C PHE A 295 -5.71 -12.25 2.34
N PHE A 296 -5.06 -12.64 3.44
CA PHE A 296 -3.80 -12.03 3.88
C PHE A 296 -2.65 -12.60 3.03
N PRO A 297 -1.46 -11.95 2.94
CA PRO A 297 -0.33 -12.46 2.15
C PRO A 297 0.05 -13.87 2.61
N LEU A 298 -0.39 -14.87 1.85
CA LEU A 298 -0.35 -16.29 2.21
C LEU A 298 0.08 -17.12 1.01
N LEU A 299 0.94 -18.09 1.28
CA LEU A 299 1.23 -19.19 0.36
C LEU A 299 -0.03 -20.03 0.21
N CYS A 300 -0.59 -20.05 -1.00
CA CYS A 300 -1.84 -20.73 -1.28
C CYS A 300 -1.59 -21.95 -2.18
N VAL A 301 -2.30 -23.02 -1.88
CA VAL A 301 -2.20 -24.29 -2.60
C VAL A 301 -3.53 -24.56 -3.28
N ALA A 302 -3.51 -24.72 -4.60
CA ALA A 302 -4.66 -25.10 -5.41
C ALA A 302 -4.51 -26.55 -5.91
N TRP A 303 -5.63 -27.27 -6.02
CA TRP A 303 -5.70 -28.64 -6.56
C TRP A 303 -6.62 -28.66 -7.78
N GLY A 304 -6.12 -29.07 -8.94
CA GLY A 304 -6.94 -29.25 -10.13
C GLY A 304 -7.96 -30.37 -9.96
N GLY A 305 -9.27 -30.03 -9.98
CA GLY A 305 -10.39 -30.97 -9.95
C GLY A 305 -11.49 -30.63 -8.92
N THR A 306 -11.16 -29.85 -7.89
CA THR A 306 -12.08 -29.21 -6.95
C THR A 306 -11.29 -28.08 -6.29
N THR A 307 -11.77 -26.85 -6.39
CA THR A 307 -11.09 -25.60 -6.02
C THR A 307 -11.08 -25.38 -4.50
N ARG A 308 -10.56 -26.38 -3.75
CA ARG A 308 -10.32 -26.24 -2.32
C ARG A 308 -8.94 -25.62 -2.10
N VAL A 309 -8.92 -24.33 -1.77
CA VAL A 309 -7.71 -23.63 -1.34
C VAL A 309 -7.48 -23.85 0.15
N LEU A 310 -6.32 -24.39 0.51
CA LEU A 310 -5.88 -24.52 1.90
C LEU A 310 -5.05 -23.28 2.27
N MET A 311 -5.57 -22.42 3.15
CA MET A 311 -4.83 -21.31 3.74
C MET A 311 -3.97 -21.81 4.89
N VAL A 312 -2.66 -21.55 4.85
CA VAL A 312 -1.75 -21.88 5.95
C VAL A 312 -1.39 -20.61 6.72
N SER A 313 -2.24 -20.21 7.68
CA SER A 313 -1.92 -19.11 8.60
C SER A 313 -1.25 -19.63 9.86
N HIS A 314 -0.02 -19.18 10.11
CA HIS A 314 0.86 -19.50 11.25
C HIS A 314 1.31 -20.97 11.38
N LEU A 315 2.60 -21.15 11.69
CA LEU A 315 3.17 -22.44 12.12
C LEU A 315 2.43 -22.94 13.38
N SER A 316 1.45 -23.80 13.17
CA SER A 316 0.88 -24.70 14.16
C SER A 316 0.40 -25.91 13.40
N LEU A 317 0.91 -27.10 13.75
CA LEU A 317 0.57 -28.38 13.13
C LEU A 317 -0.93 -28.47 12.78
N LEU A 318 -1.25 -28.60 11.48
CA LEU A 318 -2.56 -29.07 11.06
C LEU A 318 -2.43 -30.50 10.53
N LEU A 319 -2.86 -31.45 11.35
CA LEU A 319 -3.05 -32.85 10.97
C LEU A 319 -4.32 -32.92 10.12
N VAL A 320 -4.18 -33.00 8.79
CA VAL A 320 -5.31 -33.13 7.87
C VAL A 320 -5.67 -34.61 7.74
N LEU A 321 -6.80 -35.01 8.35
CA LEU A 321 -7.41 -36.32 8.13
C LEU A 321 -8.02 -36.38 6.73
N PHE A 322 -7.59 -37.35 5.92
CA PHE A 322 -8.21 -37.66 4.63
C PHE A 322 -9.52 -38.42 4.85
N GLY A 323 -10.65 -37.81 4.50
CA GLY A 323 -11.90 -38.51 4.25
C GLY A 323 -12.01 -38.82 2.76
N THR A 324 -11.71 -40.05 2.35
CA THR A 324 -12.16 -40.56 1.05
C THR A 324 -13.50 -41.27 1.24
N ASN A 325 -14.44 -40.98 0.33
CA ASN A 325 -15.69 -41.70 0.15
C ASN A 325 -15.41 -43.20 0.02
N VAL A 326 -15.67 -43.96 1.08
CA VAL A 326 -15.93 -45.40 1.01
C VAL A 326 -17.34 -45.59 1.55
N SER A 327 -18.25 -45.97 0.66
CA SER A 327 -19.57 -46.49 0.99
C SER A 327 -19.39 -47.79 1.78
N GLY A 328 -19.55 -47.70 3.10
CA GLY A 328 -19.48 -48.86 3.99
C GLY A 328 -20.27 -48.58 5.26
N VAL A 329 -21.43 -49.23 5.39
CA VAL A 329 -22.18 -49.34 6.64
C VAL A 329 -21.32 -50.13 7.62
N ILE A 330 -20.82 -49.48 8.68
CA ILE A 330 -20.22 -50.17 9.82
C ILE A 330 -21.01 -49.81 11.08
N ARG A 331 -21.53 -50.87 11.67
CA ARG A 331 -22.48 -50.98 12.78
C ARG A 331 -21.81 -50.58 14.10
N TRP A 332 -22.48 -49.75 14.90
CA TRP A 332 -22.09 -49.44 16.28
C TRP A 332 -22.62 -50.52 17.23
N GLU A 333 -21.74 -51.14 18.02
CA GLU A 333 -22.07 -51.89 19.23
C GLU A 333 -21.06 -51.54 20.35
N GLY A 334 -21.56 -50.90 21.42
CA GLY A 334 -21.33 -51.32 22.81
C GLY A 334 -20.08 -50.86 23.59
N CYS A 335 -20.35 -50.12 24.68
CA CYS A 335 -19.59 -49.94 25.94
C CYS A 335 -18.25 -49.18 25.87
N GLY A 336 -17.95 -48.15 26.66
CA GLY A 336 -18.48 -47.68 27.94
C GLY A 336 -17.29 -47.47 28.90
N GLU A 337 -16.93 -46.22 29.21
CA GLU A 337 -16.45 -45.72 30.52
C GLU A 337 -15.93 -44.28 30.39
N GLU A 338 -16.59 -43.36 31.09
CA GLU A 338 -16.06 -42.05 31.45
C GLU A 338 -15.05 -42.22 32.59
N ILE A 339 -13.82 -41.74 32.39
CA ILE A 339 -12.90 -41.45 33.49
C ILE A 339 -12.53 -39.96 33.40
N LYS A 340 -12.99 -39.20 34.41
CA LYS A 340 -12.55 -37.83 34.69
C LYS A 340 -11.35 -37.85 35.65
N ALA A 341 -10.48 -36.85 35.46
CA ALA A 341 -9.40 -36.33 36.33
C ALA A 341 -7.96 -36.81 35.99
N PRO A 342 -6.92 -36.08 36.44
CA PRO A 342 -6.57 -34.71 36.06
C PRO A 342 -5.11 -34.63 35.52
N ILE A 343 -4.77 -33.44 34.99
CA ILE A 343 -3.44 -33.08 34.51
C ILE A 343 -2.40 -33.25 35.62
N SER A 344 -1.41 -34.13 35.42
CA SER A 344 -0.10 -34.00 36.07
C SER A 344 1.00 -34.74 35.30
N THR A 345 2.08 -33.98 35.05
CA THR A 345 3.50 -34.34 34.94
C THR A 345 3.99 -35.09 33.69
N PHE A 346 4.95 -34.50 32.95
CA PHE A 346 6.39 -34.85 33.05
C PHE A 346 7.30 -33.85 32.25
N TRP A 347 8.11 -33.10 33.02
CA TRP A 347 9.45 -32.46 32.89
C TRP A 347 9.91 -31.58 31.72
N GLU A 348 10.19 -30.32 32.09
CA GLU A 348 11.33 -29.51 31.63
C GLU A 348 12.59 -29.83 32.48
N ILE A 349 13.75 -29.89 31.81
CA ILE A 349 15.06 -29.80 32.46
C ILE A 349 15.45 -28.32 32.46
N SER A 350 15.53 -27.76 33.67
CA SER A 350 16.09 -26.44 33.95
C SER A 350 17.62 -26.50 34.05
N ASP A 351 18.30 -25.47 33.56
CA ASP A 351 19.57 -25.05 34.16
C ASP A 351 19.54 -23.54 34.48
N SER A 352 19.61 -23.28 35.81
CA SER A 352 20.20 -22.17 36.58
C SER A 352 19.91 -20.68 36.26
N GLY A 353 19.37 -19.96 37.27
CA GLY A 353 18.97 -18.53 37.30
C GLY A 353 20.11 -17.53 37.66
N PRO A 354 19.91 -16.47 38.51
CA PRO A 354 18.69 -15.90 39.12
C PRO A 354 18.54 -14.33 39.10
N ASN A 355 17.28 -13.88 39.22
CA ASN A 355 16.72 -12.74 39.99
C ASN A 355 17.26 -11.28 39.94
N PHE A 356 16.38 -10.36 39.51
CA PHE A 356 15.94 -9.09 40.17
C PHE A 356 14.57 -8.74 39.53
N GLY A 357 13.47 -8.26 40.13
CA GLY A 357 13.21 -7.65 41.43
C GLY A 357 12.38 -6.36 41.24
N ALA A 358 11.05 -6.44 41.41
CA ALA A 358 10.08 -5.39 41.82
C ALA A 358 9.37 -4.43 40.82
N GLN A 359 8.02 -4.58 40.83
CA GLN A 359 6.91 -3.59 40.94
C GLN A 359 6.36 -2.75 39.76
N PRO A 360 5.01 -2.49 39.75
CA PRO A 360 4.27 -1.93 38.62
C PRO A 360 4.06 -0.41 38.73
N LEU A 361 4.07 0.29 37.59
CA LEU A 361 3.60 1.67 37.47
C LEU A 361 2.49 1.73 36.41
N TYR A 362 1.28 2.00 36.89
CA TYR A 362 0.16 2.51 36.09
C TYR A 362 0.45 3.96 35.68
N TRP A 363 0.21 4.33 34.42
CA TRP A 363 -0.46 5.58 34.01
C TRP A 363 -0.92 5.51 32.54
N GLU A 364 -2.03 6.20 32.30
CA GLU A 364 -3.03 6.07 31.23
C GLU A 364 -2.68 6.65 29.85
N ASN A 365 -3.36 6.07 28.84
CA ASN A 365 -3.94 6.67 27.63
C ASN A 365 -3.02 7.37 26.61
N GLN A 366 -2.50 6.56 25.67
CA GLN A 366 -2.46 6.93 24.25
C GLN A 366 -3.17 5.85 23.45
N VAL A 367 -4.18 6.24 22.67
CA VAL A 367 -4.98 5.37 21.81
C VAL A 367 -4.06 4.75 20.76
N PRO A 368 -3.81 3.42 20.77
CA PRO A 368 -3.20 2.75 19.64
C PRO A 368 -4.24 2.68 18.52
N CYS A 369 -3.83 2.89 17.27
CA CYS A 369 -4.64 2.49 16.12
C CYS A 369 -5.16 1.06 16.36
N PRO A 370 -6.48 0.80 16.31
CA PRO A 370 -6.99 -0.53 16.53
C PRO A 370 -6.53 -1.41 15.36
N ARG A 371 -5.54 -2.27 15.62
CA ARG A 371 -5.44 -3.54 14.92
C ARG A 371 -6.63 -4.38 15.41
N TYR A 372 -7.21 -5.16 14.49
CA TYR A 372 -8.42 -6.00 14.59
C TYR A 372 -9.73 -5.38 14.10
N LEU A 373 -10.11 -5.80 12.88
CA LEU A 373 -11.50 -5.94 12.45
C LEU A 373 -12.24 -6.79 13.50
N THR A 374 -13.16 -6.15 14.22
CA THR A 374 -14.18 -6.85 15.01
C THR A 374 -15.33 -7.19 14.07
N LEU A 375 -15.39 -8.44 13.59
CA LEU A 375 -16.60 -8.98 12.97
C LEU A 375 -17.65 -9.17 14.06
N ASN A 376 -18.55 -8.19 14.15
CA ASN A 376 -19.71 -8.22 15.02
C ASN A 376 -20.78 -9.10 14.35
N ASN A 377 -20.76 -10.41 14.61
CA ASN A 377 -21.89 -11.28 14.27
C ASN A 377 -23.05 -10.98 15.22
N ARG A 378 -23.96 -10.09 14.79
CA ARG A 378 -25.35 -10.10 15.26
C ARG A 378 -26.19 -10.78 14.20
N GLY A 379 -26.78 -11.91 14.58
CA GLY A 379 -27.65 -12.68 13.73
C GLY A 379 -29.00 -12.02 13.44
N VAL A 380 -29.67 -12.60 12.45
CA VAL A 380 -31.09 -12.96 12.46
C VAL A 380 -31.20 -14.36 11.88
#